data_AF-A0A081RKP6-F1
#
_entry.id   AF-A0A081RKP6-F1
#
_cell.length_a   1.000
_cell.length_b   1.000
_cell.length_c   1.000
_cell.angle_alpha   90.00
_cell.angle_beta   90.00
_cell.angle_gamma   90.00
#
_symmetry.space_group_name_H-M   'P 1'
#
loop_
_entity.id
_entity.type
_entity.pdbx_description
1 polymer ?
#
loop_
_entity_poly.entity_id
_entity_poly.type
_entity_poly.pdbx_seq_one_letter_code
_entity_poly.pdbx_strand_id
1 'polypeptide(L)' 'MKRCQWATVEPNITYHDKEWGRPQHDDQKLFEFLIL' A
#
# COMPACT_ATOMS: atom_id res chain seq x y z
N MET A 1 -4.47 1.71 16.41
CA MET A 1 -3.44 1.92 15.37
C MET A 1 -3.64 3.31 14.80
N LYS A 2 -2.64 4.21 14.86
CA LYS A 2 -2.73 5.49 14.16
C LYS A 2 -2.36 5.25 12.70
N ARG A 3 -3.25 5.59 11.77
CA ARG A 3 -2.96 5.56 10.33
C ARG A 3 -2.18 6.81 9.92
N CYS A 4 -1.47 6.74 8.80
CA CYS A 4 -0.88 7.93 8.18
C CYS A 4 -1.97 8.94 7.82
N GLN A 5 -1.62 10.23 7.80
CA GLN A 5 -2.57 11.33 7.57
C GLN A 5 -3.29 11.27 6.21
N TRP A 6 -2.70 10.60 5.21
CA TRP A 6 -3.27 10.45 3.87
C TRP A 6 -4.26 9.27 3.74
N ALA A 7 -4.29 8.35 4.72
CA ALA A 7 -5.12 7.14 4.69
C ALA A 7 -6.50 7.38 5.36
N THR A 8 -7.29 8.28 4.80
CA THR A 8 -8.55 8.77 5.40
C THR A 8 -9.83 8.32 4.67
N VAL A 9 -9.73 7.86 3.43
CA VAL A 9 -10.87 7.42 2.60
C VAL A 9 -10.52 6.13 1.84
N GLU A 10 -11.52 5.38 1.37
CA GLU A 10 -11.27 4.21 0.52
C GLU A 10 -10.89 4.65 -0.92
N PRO A 11 -9.98 3.92 -1.60
CA PRO A 11 -9.32 2.66 -1.17
C PRO A 11 -8.07 2.87 -0.30
N ASN A 12 -7.69 4.12 0.02
CA ASN A 12 -6.43 4.43 0.72
C ASN A 12 -6.35 3.81 2.12
N ILE A 13 -7.47 3.65 2.83
CA ILE A 13 -7.52 2.96 4.12
C ILE A 13 -7.12 1.50 3.95
N THR A 14 -7.78 0.79 3.04
CA THR A 14 -7.50 -0.63 2.79
C THR A 14 -6.08 -0.85 2.28
N TYR A 15 -5.63 -0.03 1.34
CA TYR A 15 -4.27 -0.07 0.80
C TYR A 15 -3.22 0.18 1.90
N HIS A 16 -3.41 1.21 2.73
CA HIS A 16 -2.52 1.51 3.86
C HIS A 16 -2.40 0.32 4.82
N ASP A 17 -3.54 -0.27 5.21
CA ASP A 17 -3.57 -1.28 6.26
C ASP A 17 -3.06 -2.65 5.78
N LYS A 18 -3.24 -2.96 4.49
CA LYS A 18 -2.97 -4.30 3.93
C LYS A 18 -1.74 -4.39 3.05
N GLU A 19 -1.33 -3.32 2.41
CA GLU A 19 -0.32 -3.38 1.36
C GLU A 19 0.86 -2.47 1.65
N TRP A 20 0.60 -1.23 2.04
CA TRP A 20 1.67 -0.26 2.24
C TRP A 20 2.52 -0.59 3.48
N GLY A 21 3.84 -0.60 3.27
CA GLY A 21 4.88 -0.79 4.26
C GLY A 21 5.23 -2.26 4.48
N ARG A 22 4.51 -3.17 3.82
CA ARG A 22 4.77 -4.60 3.92
C ARG A 22 5.87 -5.00 2.92
N PRO A 23 6.91 -5.73 3.38
CA PRO A 23 7.91 -6.28 2.46
C PRO A 23 7.28 -7.12 1.37
N GLN A 24 7.68 -6.87 0.12
CA GLN A 24 7.27 -7.61 -1.06
C GLN A 24 8.53 -8.09 -1.80
N HIS A 25 8.53 -9.34 -2.24
CA HIS A 25 9.65 -9.99 -2.92
C HIS A 25 9.26 -10.60 -4.27
N ASP A 26 7.99 -10.47 -4.66
CA ASP A 26 7.52 -10.84 -5.99
C ASP A 26 7.87 -9.75 -7.01
N ASP A 27 8.71 -10.09 -7.99
CA ASP A 27 9.22 -9.14 -8.99
C ASP A 27 8.11 -8.51 -9.85
N GLN A 28 7.05 -9.26 -10.16
CA GLN A 28 5.94 -8.73 -10.96
C GLN A 28 5.15 -7.70 -10.17
N LYS A 29 4.83 -7.98 -8.90
CA LYS A 29 4.14 -7.02 -8.03
C LYS A 29 4.99 -5.79 -7.73
N LEU A 30 6.30 -5.96 -7.57
CA LEU A 30 7.21 -4.83 -7.42
C LEU A 30 7.20 -3.95 -8.68
N PHE A 31 7.18 -4.55 -9.86
CA PHE A 31 7.03 -3.80 -11.11
C PHE A 31 5.69 -3.08 -11.20
N GLU A 32 4.58 -3.72 -10.81
CA GLU A 32 3.26 -3.08 -10.75
C GLU A 32 3.26 -1.82 -9.86
N PHE A 33 3.86 -1.89 -8.67
CA PHE A 33 3.95 -0.74 -7.76
C PHE A 33 4.85 0.40 -8.25
N LEU A 34 5.77 0.16 -9.18
CA LEU A 34 6.61 1.21 -9.76
C LEU A 34 5.90 1.98 -10.88
N ILE A 35 4.89 1.38 -11.50
CA ILE A 35 4.21 1.94 -12.66
C ILE A 35 2.86 2.56 -12.29
N LEU A 36 2.16 2.00 -11.31
CA LEU A 36 0.84 2.43 -10.84
C LEU A 36 0.94 3.46 -9.71
#